data_AF-A0A510JB36-F1
#
_entry.id   AF-A0A510JB36-F1
#
_cell.length_a   1.000
_cell.length_b   1.000
_cell.length_c   1.000
_cell.angle_alpha   90.00
_cell.angle_beta   90.00
_cell.angle_gamma   90.00
#
_symmetry.space_group_name_H-M   'P 1'
#
loop_
_entity.id
_entity.type
_entity.pdbx_description
1 polymer ?
#
loop_
_entity_poly.entity_id
_entity_poly.type
_entity_poly.pdbx_seq_one_letter_code
_entity_poly.pdbx_strand_id
1 'polypeptide(L)'
;MPIQKFISQILIHVPPKNFKMVNRYGLYARHISNKLKRAVIPFKKNIVPNKFSFYQRQTFKTFGINPFYCPICNIRMIVWEFYHYLYPKPKRYY
;
A
#
# COMPACT_ATOMS: atom_id res chain seq x y z
N MET A 1 -16.43 31.28 10.69
CA MET A 1 -16.59 29.84 10.96
C MET A 1 -16.83 29.65 12.46
N PRO A 2 -17.78 28.84 12.92
CA PRO A 2 -18.01 28.63 14.36
C PRO A 2 -16.79 28.03 15.05
N ILE A 3 -16.49 28.46 16.28
CA ILE A 3 -15.28 28.07 17.04
C ILE A 3 -15.15 26.54 17.18
N GLN A 4 -16.28 25.85 17.38
CA GLN A 4 -16.36 24.39 17.51
C GLN A 4 -15.90 23.67 16.22
N LYS A 5 -16.24 24.26 15.07
CA LYS A 5 -15.90 23.74 13.75
C LYS A 5 -14.39 23.90 13.46
N PHE A 6 -13.79 24.98 13.97
CA PHE A 6 -12.35 25.20 13.89
C PHE A 6 -11.55 24.24 14.78
N ILE A 7 -11.99 24.07 16.05
CA ILE A 7 -11.34 23.16 17.00
C ILE A 7 -11.35 21.72 16.49
N SER A 8 -12.49 21.26 15.95
CA SER A 8 -12.59 19.90 15.39
C SER A 8 -11.66 19.67 14.20
N GLN A 9 -11.47 20.66 13.33
CA GLN A 9 -10.53 20.55 12.21
C GLN A 9 -9.07 20.43 12.68
N ILE A 10 -8.68 21.18 13.72
CA ILE A 10 -7.33 21.10 14.29
C ILE A 10 -7.10 19.73 14.95
N LEU A 11 -8.09 19.21 15.70
CA LEU A 11 -7.96 17.94 16.42
C LEU A 11 -7.71 16.74 15.50
N ILE A 12 -8.17 16.76 14.24
CA ILE A 12 -7.92 15.68 13.25
C ILE A 12 -6.41 15.55 12.94
N HIS A 13 -5.67 16.63 13.07
CA HIS A 13 -4.22 16.65 12.85
C HIS A 13 -3.42 16.31 14.12
N VAL A 14 -4.03 16.26 15.30
CA VAL A 14 -3.34 15.89 16.54
C VAL A 14 -3.44 14.38 16.72
N PRO A 15 -2.31 13.64 16.75
CA PRO A 15 -2.35 12.20 16.89
C PRO A 15 -2.73 11.82 18.34
N PRO A 16 -3.44 10.70 18.54
CA PRO A 16 -3.79 10.24 19.88
C PRO A 16 -2.54 9.94 20.72
N LYS A 17 -2.68 9.99 22.05
CA LYS A 17 -1.59 9.72 23.00
C LYS A 17 -0.92 8.38 22.64
N ASN A 18 0.42 8.40 22.51
CA ASN A 18 1.29 7.30 22.07
C ASN A 18 1.43 7.07 20.55
N PHE A 19 0.81 7.89 19.70
CA PHE A 19 0.97 7.80 18.24
C PHE A 19 1.87 8.93 17.74
N LYS A 20 2.93 8.58 17.00
CA LYS A 20 3.82 9.55 16.35
C LYS A 20 3.35 9.79 14.91
N MET A 21 3.05 11.03 14.57
CA MET A 21 2.75 11.42 13.19
C MET A 21 4.05 11.37 12.37
N VAL A 22 4.04 10.72 11.21
CA VAL A 22 5.20 10.70 10.30
C VAL A 22 4.82 11.41 9.01
N ASN A 23 5.77 12.18 8.48
CA ASN A 23 5.55 13.13 7.40
C ASN A 23 4.88 12.43 6.20
N ARG A 24 3.71 12.92 5.79
CA ARG A 24 2.76 12.37 4.79
C ARG A 24 1.78 11.27 5.25
N TYR A 25 1.13 11.48 6.39
CA TYR A 25 -0.12 10.79 6.77
C TYR A 25 -0.01 9.31 7.16
N GLY A 26 1.20 8.83 7.48
CA GLY A 26 1.41 7.45 7.90
C GLY A 26 1.72 7.32 9.39
N LEU A 27 1.12 6.33 10.06
CA LEU A 27 1.66 5.81 11.31
C LEU A 27 2.90 4.98 10.98
N TYR A 28 4.08 5.58 11.07
CA TYR A 28 5.35 4.85 10.94
C TYR A 28 5.88 4.52 12.32
N ALA A 29 5.85 3.23 12.66
CA ALA A 29 6.52 2.70 13.85
C ALA A 29 7.58 1.71 13.39
N ARG A 30 8.86 2.08 13.56
CA ARG A 30 10.01 1.20 13.28
C ARG A 30 9.95 -0.09 14.11
N HIS A 31 9.45 0.01 15.34
CA HIS A 31 9.11 -1.11 16.21
C HIS A 31 7.62 -1.05 16.56
N ILE A 32 6.82 -1.89 15.92
CA ILE A 32 5.40 -2.03 16.25
C ILE A 32 5.27 -2.99 17.43
N SER A 33 4.85 -2.48 18.58
CA SER A 33 4.59 -3.32 19.76
C SER A 33 3.43 -4.31 19.49
N ASN A 34 3.48 -5.49 20.11
CA ASN A 34 2.43 -6.49 19.96
C ASN A 34 1.06 -5.96 20.41
N LYS A 35 1.03 -5.08 21.42
CA LYS A 35 -0.19 -4.40 21.87
C LYS A 35 -0.77 -3.50 20.77
N LEU A 36 0.07 -2.71 20.09
CA LEU A 36 -0.36 -1.86 18.98
C LEU A 36 -0.86 -2.70 17.79
N LYS A 37 -0.17 -3.80 17.44
CA LYS A 37 -0.62 -4.72 16.37
C LYS A 37 -2.04 -5.18 16.62
N ARG A 38 -2.34 -5.65 17.83
CA ARG A 38 -3.69 -6.12 18.22
C ARG A 38 -4.72 -5.00 18.16
N ALA A 39 -4.38 -3.81 18.64
CA ALA A 39 -5.27 -2.66 18.63
C ALA A 39 -5.64 -2.18 17.22
N VAL A 40 -4.78 -2.40 16.22
CA VAL A 40 -5.02 -2.00 14.82
C VAL A 40 -5.89 -3.00 14.04
N ILE A 41 -5.95 -4.27 14.46
CA ILE A 41 -6.76 -5.32 13.81
C ILE A 41 -8.23 -4.89 13.59
N PRO A 42 -8.97 -4.37 14.59
CA PRO A 42 -10.37 -3.96 14.39
C PRO A 42 -10.53 -2.77 13.43
N PHE A 43 -9.49 -1.94 13.26
CA PHE A 43 -9.50 -0.81 12.32
C PHE A 43 -9.04 -1.18 10.91
N LYS A 44 -8.43 -2.37 10.72
CA LYS A 44 -8.22 -2.91 9.38
C LYS A 44 -9.60 -3.20 8.81
N LYS A 45 -10.08 -2.32 7.93
CA LYS A 45 -11.18 -2.66 7.04
C LYS A 45 -10.83 -3.99 6.37
N ASN A 46 -11.83 -4.86 6.19
CA ASN A 46 -11.76 -6.01 5.30
C ASN A 46 -11.57 -5.47 3.87
N ILE A 47 -10.36 -5.00 3.58
CA ILE A 47 -9.93 -4.70 2.23
C ILE A 47 -9.85 -6.09 1.62
N VAL A 48 -10.90 -6.48 0.92
CA VAL A 48 -10.87 -7.62 0.03
C VAL A 48 -9.60 -7.46 -0.78
N PRO A 49 -8.61 -8.37 -0.65
CA PRO A 49 -7.37 -8.22 -1.37
C PRO A 49 -7.75 -8.11 -2.83
N ASN A 50 -7.49 -6.94 -3.41
CA ASN A 50 -7.87 -6.70 -4.79
C ASN A 50 -7.15 -7.76 -5.63
N LYS A 51 -7.86 -8.42 -6.56
CA LYS A 51 -7.24 -9.43 -7.44
C LYS A 51 -6.01 -8.89 -8.16
N PHE A 52 -5.96 -7.57 -8.33
CA PHE A 52 -4.86 -6.87 -8.97
C PHE A 52 -4.05 -6.04 -7.98
N SER A 53 -2.72 -6.08 -8.15
CA SER A 53 -1.79 -5.20 -7.45
C SER A 53 -2.10 -3.73 -7.75
N PHE A 54 -1.64 -2.83 -6.88
CA PHE A 54 -1.75 -1.39 -7.12
C PHE A 54 -1.16 -1.01 -8.49
N TYR A 55 -0.01 -1.59 -8.83
CA TYR A 55 0.68 -1.35 -10.10
C TYR A 55 -0.15 -1.81 -11.31
N GLN A 56 -0.70 -3.03 -11.27
CA GLN A 56 -1.59 -3.54 -12.31
C GLN A 56 -2.77 -2.61 -12.57
N ARG A 57 -3.40 -2.14 -11.50
CA ARG A 57 -4.55 -1.24 -11.59
C ARG A 57 -4.16 0.11 -12.19
N GLN A 58 -2.99 0.65 -11.84
CA GLN A 58 -2.53 1.92 -12.36
C GLN A 58 -2.20 1.83 -13.85
N THR A 59 -1.45 0.82 -14.26
CA THR A 59 -1.11 0.60 -15.67
C THR A 59 -2.37 0.38 -16.51
N PHE A 60 -3.31 -0.41 -16.01
CA PHE A 60 -4.58 -0.62 -16.70
C PHE A 60 -5.39 0.67 -16.85
N LYS A 61 -5.45 1.51 -15.82
CA LYS A 61 -6.14 2.81 -15.90
C LYS A 61 -5.48 3.76 -16.89
N THR A 62 -4.16 3.77 -16.98
CA THR A 62 -3.41 4.70 -17.82
C THR A 62 -3.37 4.25 -19.28
N PHE A 63 -3.20 2.95 -19.54
CA PHE A 63 -2.92 2.43 -20.88
C PHE A 63 -3.98 1.47 -21.41
N GLY A 64 -4.97 1.07 -20.61
CA GLY A 64 -5.97 0.07 -20.99
C GLY A 64 -5.44 -1.37 -21.07
N ILE A 65 -4.17 -1.60 -20.69
CA ILE A 65 -3.48 -2.88 -20.83
C ILE A 65 -2.96 -3.34 -19.47
N ASN A 66 -3.13 -4.64 -19.18
CA ASN A 66 -2.51 -5.26 -18.01
C ASN A 66 -1.10 -5.77 -18.38
N PRO A 67 -0.02 -5.23 -17.80
CA PRO A 67 1.35 -5.57 -18.19
C PRO A 67 1.76 -7.00 -17.83
N PHE A 68 0.94 -7.73 -17.07
CA PHE A 68 1.17 -9.13 -16.72
C PHE A 68 0.33 -10.09 -17.56
N TYR A 69 -0.31 -9.61 -18.63
CA TYR A 69 -1.04 -10.43 -19.59
C TYR A 69 -0.48 -10.19 -20.97
N CYS A 70 -0.29 -11.26 -21.74
CA CYS A 70 0.16 -11.13 -23.12
C CYS A 70 -0.92 -10.41 -23.95
N PRO A 71 -0.59 -9.36 -24.72
CA PRO A 71 -1.57 -8.63 -25.53
C PRO A 71 -2.16 -9.46 -26.67
N ILE A 72 -1.51 -10.57 -27.06
CA ILE A 72 -1.92 -11.42 -28.17
C ILE A 72 -2.80 -12.59 -27.68
N CYS A 73 -2.29 -13.38 -26.73
CA CYS A 73 -2.96 -14.59 -26.27
C CYS A 73 -3.76 -14.41 -24.96
N ASN A 74 -3.68 -13.25 -24.31
CA ASN A 74 -4.35 -12.93 -23.04
C ASN A 74 -4.06 -13.93 -21.90
N ILE A 75 -2.89 -14.58 -21.95
CA ILE A 75 -2.40 -15.47 -20.90
C ILE A 75 -1.57 -14.67 -19.90
N ARG A 76 -1.70 -14.99 -18.60
CA ARG A 76 -0.90 -14.35 -17.55
C ARG A 76 0.57 -14.71 -17.71
N MET A 77 1.40 -13.68 -17.83
CA MET A 77 2.86 -13.80 -17.94
C MET A 77 3.45 -14.21 -16.60
N ILE A 78 4.35 -15.19 -16.64
CA ILE A 78 5.15 -15.63 -15.49
C ILE A 78 6.47 -14.85 -15.54
N VAL A 79 6.95 -14.39 -14.38
CA VAL A 79 8.25 -13.74 -14.29
C VAL A 79 9.32 -14.79 -14.54
N TRP A 80 10.10 -14.65 -15.60
CA TRP A 80 11.16 -15.60 -15.93
C TRP A 80 12.43 -15.27 -15.13
N GLU A 81 13.05 -14.11 -15.40
CA GLU A 81 14.25 -13.64 -14.71
C GLU A 81 14.21 -12.10 -14.63
N PHE A 82 14.68 -11.52 -13.53
CA PHE A 82 15.04 -10.10 -13.51
C PHE A 82 16.51 -9.97 -13.87
N TYR A 83 16.82 -9.22 -14.92
CA TYR A 83 18.19 -8.89 -15.25
C TYR A 83 18.49 -7.46 -14.83
N HIS A 84 19.54 -7.27 -14.04
CA HIS A 84 20.05 -5.95 -13.72
C HIS A 84 21.58 -6.02 -13.63
N TYR A 85 22.27 -5.11 -14.31
CA TYR A 85 23.74 -5.14 -14.44
C TYR A 85 24.48 -5.08 -13.10
N LEU A 86 23.91 -4.43 -12.08
CA LEU A 86 24.48 -4.35 -10.72
C LEU A 86 24.01 -5.44 -9.76
N TYR A 87 22.98 -6.22 -10.09
CA TYR A 87 22.41 -7.18 -9.14
C TYR A 87 22.59 -8.62 -9.64
N PRO A 88 22.91 -9.56 -8.74
CA PRO A 88 23.03 -10.96 -9.11
C PRO A 88 21.70 -11.51 -9.64
N LYS A 89 21.77 -12.61 -10.41
CA LYS A 89 20.58 -13.29 -10.95
C LYS A 89 19.57 -13.56 -9.81
N PRO A 90 18.33 -13.10 -9.94
CA PRO A 90 17.30 -13.35 -8.94
C PRO A 90 17.01 -14.84 -8.83
N LYS A 91 16.59 -15.26 -7.63
CA LYS A 91 16.05 -16.60 -7.43
C LYS A 91 14.78 -16.75 -8.26
N ARG A 92 14.64 -17.87 -8.99
CA ARG A 92 13.39 -18.25 -9.64
C ARG A 92 12.35 -18.53 -8.56
N TYR A 93 11.27 -17.76 -8.55
CA TYR A 93 10.11 -18.01 -7.69
C TYR A 93 9.09 -18.77 -8.53
N TYR A 94 9.00 -20.08 -8.29
CA TYR A 94 7.97 -20.95 -8.90
C TYR A 94 6.59 -20.64 -8.31
#